data_AF-A0A5S3YMP0-F1
#
_entry.id   AF-A0A5S3YMP0-F1
#
_cell.length_a   1.000
_cell.length_b   1.000
_cell.length_c   1.000
_cell.angle_alpha   90.00
_cell.angle_beta   90.00
_cell.angle_gamma   90.00
#
_symmetry.space_group_name_H-M   'P 1'
#
loop_
_entity.id
_entity.type
_entity.pdbx_description
1 polymer ?
#
loop_
_entity_poly.entity_id
_entity_poly.type
_entity_poly.pdbx_seq_one_letter_code
_entity_poly.pdbx_strand_id
1 'polypeptide(L)'
;FDVAMKNIGLECPRAEIAHTMDEAHDVLTRIGFPCIIRPSFTMGGTGGGVAYNQEEFDEICTRGLDLSPTSELLIDESLIGWKEYEMEVVRDKNDNCIIVCAIENFDPMGVHTGDSIT
;
A
#
# COMPACT_ATOMS: atom_id res chain seq x y z
N PHE A 1 10.28 4.41 -1.60
CA PHE A 1 9.21 5.41 -1.36
C PHE A 1 9.20 5.85 0.11
N ASP A 2 9.03 4.92 1.05
CA ASP A 2 8.99 5.19 2.51
C ASP A 2 10.12 6.11 3.01
N VAL A 3 11.38 5.81 2.65
CA VAL A 3 12.55 6.66 2.99
C VAL A 3 12.39 8.11 2.50
N ALA A 4 11.82 8.31 1.31
CA ALA A 4 11.64 9.64 0.74
C ALA A 4 10.58 10.45 1.51
N MET A 5 9.48 9.82 1.94
CA MET A 5 8.43 10.46 2.75
C MET A 5 8.97 10.88 4.11
N LYS A 6 9.73 10.00 4.78
CA LYS A 6 10.40 10.29 6.05
C LYS A 6 11.38 11.46 5.93
N ASN A 7 12.15 11.53 4.84
CA ASN A 7 13.10 12.61 4.61
C ASN A 7 12.45 14.00 4.49
N ILE A 8 11.19 14.07 4.07
CA ILE A 8 10.43 15.33 3.97
C ILE A 8 9.45 15.55 5.13
N GLY A 9 9.47 14.66 6.14
CA GLY A 9 8.64 14.78 7.34
C GLY A 9 7.17 14.42 7.17
N LEU A 10 6.82 13.64 6.14
CA LEU A 10 5.46 13.11 5.97
C LEU A 10 5.34 11.75 6.66
N GLU A 11 4.23 11.54 7.35
CA GLU A 11 3.92 10.28 8.01
C GLU A 11 3.52 9.21 6.98
N CYS A 12 3.86 7.96 7.30
CA CYS A 12 3.42 6.76 6.59
C CYS A 12 2.92 5.76 7.63
N PRO A 13 1.94 4.90 7.28
CA PRO A 13 1.61 3.76 8.13
C PRO A 13 2.85 2.96 8.44
N ARG A 14 2.85 2.32 9.61
CA ARG A 14 3.90 1.36 9.94
C ARG A 14 3.89 0.25 8.90
N ALA A 15 5.05 0.07 8.25
CA ALA A 15 5.20 -0.89 7.17
C ALA A 15 6.61 -1.48 7.17
N GLU A 16 6.71 -2.74 6.76
CA GLU A 16 8.00 -3.41 6.57
C GLU A 16 8.01 -4.19 5.25
N ILE A 17 9.21 -4.33 4.68
CA ILE A 17 9.43 -5.02 3.41
C ILE A 17 9.75 -6.49 3.69
N ALA A 18 9.22 -7.40 2.87
CA ALA A 18 9.55 -8.81 2.86
C ALA A 18 9.81 -9.32 1.43
N HIS A 19 10.85 -10.13 1.28
CA HIS A 19 11.22 -10.78 0.01
C HIS A 19 10.96 -12.29 0.02
N THR A 20 10.65 -12.85 1.19
CA THR A 20 10.35 -14.27 1.37
C THR A 20 9.16 -14.44 2.30
N MET A 21 8.54 -15.63 2.25
CA MET A 21 7.46 -15.97 3.19
C MET A 21 7.91 -15.92 4.65
N ASP A 22 9.12 -16.39 4.95
CA ASP A 22 9.67 -16.35 6.30
C ASP A 22 9.83 -14.92 6.82
N GLU A 23 10.33 -14.01 5.97
CA GLU A 23 10.39 -12.58 6.29
C GLU A 23 8.99 -11.98 6.45
N ALA A 24 8.03 -12.37 5.61
CA ALA A 24 6.66 -11.89 5.70
C ALA A 24 6.00 -12.31 7.04
N HIS A 25 6.19 -13.56 7.48
CA HIS A 25 5.72 -14.01 8.78
C HIS A 25 6.38 -13.27 9.94
N ASP A 26 7.69 -13.00 9.85
CA ASP A 26 8.41 -12.23 10.86
C ASP A 26 7.87 -10.79 10.95
N VAL A 27 7.62 -10.14 9.81
CA VAL A 27 6.96 -8.83 9.73
C VAL A 27 5.55 -8.87 10.33
N LEU A 28 4.77 -9.92 10.06
CA LEU A 28 3.43 -10.07 10.60
C LEU A 28 3.41 -10.06 12.13
N THR A 29 4.43 -10.64 12.79
CA THR A 29 4.52 -10.61 14.28
C THR A 29 4.61 -9.20 14.85
N ARG A 30 5.10 -8.25 14.04
CA ARG A 30 5.32 -6.85 14.42
C ARG A 30 4.15 -5.95 14.05
N ILE A 31 3.50 -6.20 12.91
CA ILE A 31 2.38 -5.41 12.38
C ILE A 31 1.04 -5.89 12.95
N GLY A 32 0.79 -7.19 12.99
CA GLY A 32 -0.48 -7.79 13.41
C GLY A 32 -1.57 -7.78 12.34
N PHE A 33 -2.79 -8.19 12.72
CA PHE A 33 -3.96 -8.24 11.85
C PHE A 33 -5.03 -7.19 12.23
N PRO A 34 -5.85 -6.71 11.27
CA PRO A 34 -5.67 -6.92 9.83
C PRO A 34 -4.45 -6.15 9.31
N CYS A 35 -3.81 -6.68 8.27
CA CYS A 35 -2.70 -6.02 7.58
C CYS A 35 -2.97 -5.91 6.08
N ILE A 36 -2.33 -4.93 5.45
CA ILE A 36 -2.46 -4.64 4.02
C ILE A 36 -1.18 -5.12 3.34
N ILE A 37 -1.30 -5.96 2.32
CA ILE A 37 -0.17 -6.52 1.57
C ILE A 37 -0.15 -5.88 0.19
N ARG A 38 0.97 -5.22 -0.15
CA ARG A 38 1.16 -4.52 -1.42
C ARG A 38 2.43 -5.01 -2.12
N PRO A 39 2.31 -5.75 -3.23
CA PRO A 39 3.46 -6.13 -4.02
C PRO A 39 4.12 -4.92 -4.67
N SER A 40 5.45 -4.89 -4.67
CA SER A 40 6.18 -3.85 -5.37
C SER A 40 6.09 -4.04 -6.89
N PHE A 41 6.04 -2.91 -7.61
CA PHE A 41 5.92 -2.82 -9.08
C PHE A 41 4.64 -3.46 -9.68
N THR A 42 3.57 -3.57 -8.88
CA THR A 42 2.22 -3.85 -9.39
C THR A 42 1.30 -2.64 -9.21
N MET A 43 0.19 -2.59 -9.94
CA MET A 43 -0.83 -1.55 -9.86
C MET A 43 -2.23 -2.17 -9.83
N GLY A 44 -3.24 -1.39 -9.44
CA GLY A 44 -4.63 -1.86 -9.40
C GLY A 44 -4.90 -2.90 -8.32
N GLY A 45 -4.09 -2.96 -7.26
CA GLY A 45 -4.18 -4.00 -6.24
C GLY A 45 -3.74 -5.40 -6.69
N THR A 46 -3.16 -5.54 -7.89
CA THR A 46 -2.78 -6.84 -8.44
C THR A 46 -1.79 -7.57 -7.54
N GLY A 47 -2.19 -8.75 -7.04
CA GLY A 47 -1.40 -9.59 -6.14
C GLY A 47 -1.38 -9.12 -4.68
N GLY A 48 -2.00 -7.98 -4.37
CA GLY A 48 -2.16 -7.48 -3.00
C GLY A 48 -3.50 -7.88 -2.39
N GLY A 49 -3.75 -7.38 -1.18
CA GLY A 49 -5.00 -7.58 -0.48
C GLY A 49 -4.94 -7.23 1.00
N VAL A 50 -6.04 -7.48 1.70
CA VAL A 50 -6.14 -7.36 3.15
C VAL A 50 -6.18 -8.76 3.73
N ALA A 51 -5.31 -9.05 4.69
CA ALA A 51 -5.33 -10.30 5.44
C ALA A 51 -5.91 -10.07 6.84
N TYR A 52 -6.94 -10.84 7.19
CA TYR A 52 -7.56 -10.83 8.52
C TYR A 52 -7.09 -11.99 9.40
N ASN A 53 -6.48 -13.01 8.79
CA ASN A 53 -5.99 -14.21 9.45
C ASN A 53 -4.77 -14.80 8.71
N GLN A 54 -4.15 -15.80 9.31
CA GLN A 54 -2.93 -16.42 8.79
C GLN A 54 -3.12 -17.09 7.43
N GLU A 55 -4.27 -17.74 7.20
CA GLU A 55 -4.54 -18.45 5.94
C GLU A 55 -4.62 -17.47 4.77
N GLU A 56 -5.38 -16.38 4.95
CA GLU A 56 -5.45 -15.29 3.97
C GLU A 56 -4.09 -14.63 3.74
N PHE A 57 -3.32 -14.41 4.81
CA PHE A 57 -1.98 -13.84 4.73
C PHE A 57 -1.08 -14.68 3.85
N ASP A 58 -1.04 -15.99 4.08
CA ASP A 58 -0.17 -16.92 3.36
C ASP A 58 -0.53 -16.97 1.87
N GLU A 59 -1.83 -16.99 1.56
CA GLU A 59 -2.33 -16.98 0.19
C GLU A 59 -1.94 -15.67 -0.53
N ILE A 60 -2.21 -14.52 0.08
CA ILE A 60 -1.95 -13.21 -0.52
C ILE A 60 -0.46 -12.99 -0.69
N CYS A 61 0.36 -13.29 0.32
CA CYS A 61 1.81 -13.12 0.24
C CYS A 61 2.43 -14.04 -0.82
N THR A 62 2.01 -15.30 -0.90
CA THR A 62 2.50 -16.23 -1.93
C THR A 62 2.19 -15.70 -3.33
N ARG A 63 0.94 -15.27 -3.55
CA ARG A 63 0.51 -14.68 -4.83
C ARG A 63 1.26 -13.39 -5.14
N GLY A 64 1.45 -12.52 -4.15
CA GLY A 64 2.10 -11.24 -4.32
C GLY A 64 3.60 -11.36 -4.63
N LEU A 65 4.31 -12.31 -4.00
CA LEU A 65 5.73 -12.55 -4.27
C LEU A 65 5.98 -13.08 -5.70
N ASP A 66 5.07 -13.92 -6.21
CA ASP A 66 5.14 -14.44 -7.58
C ASP A 66 4.82 -13.35 -8.62
N LEU A 67 3.85 -12.48 -8.31
CA LEU A 67 3.44 -11.40 -9.21
C LEU A 67 4.36 -10.17 -9.17
N SER A 68 5.10 -9.97 -8.09
CA SER A 68 6.05 -8.86 -7.98
C SER A 68 7.26 -9.10 -8.90
N PRO A 69 7.55 -8.20 -9.86
CA PRO A 69 8.75 -8.28 -10.69
C PRO A 69 10.07 -8.30 -9.92
N THR A 70 10.05 -7.87 -8.65
CA THR A 70 11.22 -7.82 -7.75
C THR A 70 11.12 -8.80 -6.59
N SER A 71 10.11 -9.67 -6.57
CA SER A 71 9.80 -10.57 -5.45
C SER A 71 9.85 -9.81 -4.11
N GLU A 72 9.08 -8.73 -4.03
CA GLU A 72 9.06 -7.82 -2.89
C GLU A 72 7.62 -7.46 -2.52
N LEU A 73 7.31 -7.58 -1.24
CA LEU A 73 6.06 -7.17 -0.62
C LEU A 73 6.31 -6.06 0.38
N LEU A 74 5.39 -5.11 0.44
CA LEU A 74 5.24 -4.17 1.53
C LEU A 74 4.02 -4.57 2.36
N ILE A 75 4.22 -4.81 3.66
CA ILE A 75 3.15 -5.19 4.59
C ILE A 75 2.93 -4.03 5.54
N ASP A 76 1.76 -3.41 5.45
CA ASP A 76 1.36 -2.25 6.23
C ASP A 76 0.36 -2.60 7.33
N GLU A 77 0.37 -1.82 8.40
CA GLU A 77 -0.72 -1.80 9.36
C GLU A 77 -2.04 -1.36 8.71
N SER A 78 -3.16 -1.84 9.22
CA SER A 78 -4.46 -1.45 8.71
C SER A 78 -4.80 0.01 9.06
N LEU A 79 -5.11 0.77 8.01
CA LEU A 79 -5.79 2.06 8.09
C LEU A 79 -7.25 1.98 7.63
N ILE A 80 -7.84 0.78 7.66
CA ILE A 80 -9.20 0.55 7.16
C ILE A 80 -10.19 1.47 7.86
N GLY A 81 -11.07 2.10 7.09
CA GLY A 81 -12.07 3.03 7.60
C GLY A 81 -11.62 4.50 7.66
N TRP A 82 -10.34 4.80 7.39
CA TRP A 82 -9.89 6.18 7.22
C TRP A 82 -10.44 6.77 5.92
N LYS A 83 -10.56 8.10 5.88
CA LYS A 83 -10.88 8.80 4.63
C LYS A 83 -9.71 8.69 3.66
N GLU A 84 -10.02 8.43 2.40
CA GLU A 84 -9.04 8.33 1.32
C GLU A 84 -9.15 9.54 0.39
N TYR A 85 -8.00 10.09 0.01
CA TYR A 85 -7.89 11.31 -0.79
C TYR A 85 -6.83 11.13 -1.88
N GLU A 86 -7.12 11.65 -3.07
CA GLU A 86 -6.20 11.67 -4.21
C GLU A 86 -5.99 13.10 -4.71
N MET A 87 -4.78 13.39 -5.21
CA MET A 87 -4.44 14.69 -5.79
C MET A 87 -3.69 14.51 -7.10
N GLU A 88 -4.25 15.10 -8.16
CA GLU A 88 -3.60 15.15 -9.47
C GLU A 88 -2.66 16.36 -9.54
N VAL A 89 -1.37 16.11 -9.67
CA VAL A 89 -0.31 17.14 -9.58
C VAL A 89 0.46 17.23 -10.89
N VAL A 90 0.72 18.46 -11.35
CA VAL A 90 1.60 18.73 -12.51
C VAL A 90 2.74 19.64 -12.07
N ARG A 91 3.98 19.25 -12.37
CA ARG A 91 5.19 20.03 -12.12
C ARG A 91 6.01 20.18 -13.40
N ASP A 92 6.50 21.38 -13.67
CA ASP A 92 7.37 21.65 -14.83
C ASP A 92 8.87 21.74 -14.47
N LYS A 93 9.73 21.85 -15.49
CA LYS A 93 11.19 21.95 -15.32
C LYS A 93 11.67 23.25 -14.66
N ASN A 94 10.81 24.27 -14.59
CA ASN A 94 11.10 25.56 -13.97
C ASN A 94 10.61 25.59 -12.52
N ASP A 95 10.24 24.43 -11.97
CA ASP A 95 9.74 24.25 -10.61
C ASP A 95 8.35 24.86 -10.35
N ASN A 96 7.58 25.15 -11.41
CA ASN A 96 6.18 25.48 -11.23
C ASN A 96 5.41 24.21 -10.88
N CYS A 97 4.52 24.29 -9.90
CA CYS A 97 3.71 23.15 -9.43
C CYS A 97 2.25 23.58 -9.26
N ILE A 98 1.32 22.76 -9.75
CA ILE A 98 -0.12 22.99 -9.62
C ILE A 98 -0.84 21.71 -9.16
N ILE A 99 -1.93 21.91 -8.43
CA ILE A 99 -2.94 20.87 -8.16
C ILE A 99 -4.04 21.04 -9.20
N VAL A 100 -4.24 20.02 -10.03
CA VAL A 100 -5.25 20.00 -11.09
C VAL A 100 -6.62 19.61 -10.53
N CYS A 101 -6.64 18.60 -9.66
CA CYS A 101 -7.85 18.05 -9.07
C CYS A 101 -7.53 17.51 -7.67
N ALA A 102 -8.51 17.60 -6.76
CA ALA A 102 -8.51 16.88 -5.50
C ALA A 102 -9.78 16.02 -5.47
N ILE A 103 -9.63 14.74 -5.14
CA ILE A 103 -10.69 13.74 -5.13
C ILE A 103 -10.78 13.17 -3.71
N GLU A 104 -12.00 13.01 -3.21
CA GLU A 104 -12.30 12.34 -1.94
C GLU A 104 -13.08 11.07 -2.28
N ASN A 105 -12.57 9.91 -1.86
CA ASN A 105 -13.30 8.67 -2.09
C ASN A 105 -14.55 8.65 -1.20
N PHE A 106 -15.67 8.23 -1.77
CA PHE A 106 -16.88 7.98 -1.00
C PHE A 106 -16.71 6.75 -0.09
N ASP A 107 -16.11 5.70 -0.65
CA ASP A 107 -15.77 4.48 0.10
C ASP A 107 -14.45 4.72 0.88
N PRO A 108 -14.36 4.26 2.13
CA PRO A 108 -13.17 4.48 2.94
C PRO A 108 -12.00 3.57 2.54
N MET A 109 -10.81 3.90 3.06
CA MET A 109 -9.61 3.07 2.95
C MET A 109 -9.92 1.59 3.22
N GLY A 110 -9.45 0.72 2.32
CA GLY A 110 -9.72 -0.72 2.34
C GLY A 110 -10.53 -1.20 1.13
N VAL A 111 -11.19 -0.29 0.42
CA VAL A 111 -11.70 -0.51 -0.94
C VAL A 111 -10.72 0.14 -1.91
N HIS A 112 -10.33 -0.55 -2.99
CA HIS A 112 -9.40 0.03 -3.95
C HIS A 112 -10.05 1.20 -4.67
N THR A 113 -9.36 2.33 -4.90
CA THR A 113 -9.99 3.53 -5.52
C THR A 113 -10.62 3.23 -6.88
N GLY A 114 -10.00 2.36 -7.69
CA GLY A 114 -10.58 1.93 -8.98
C GLY A 114 -11.93 1.19 -8.88
N ASP A 115 -12.25 0.67 -7.69
CA ASP A 115 -13.52 0.03 -7.35
C ASP A 115 -14.41 0.92 -6.47
N SER A 116 -13.92 2.09 -6.06
CA SER A 116 -14.61 3.05 -5.20
C SER A 116 -15.38 4.07 -6.02
N ILE A 117 -16.44 4.65 -5.43
CA ILE A 117 -17.10 5.81 -6.01
C ILE A 117 -16.27 7.07 -5.68
N THR A 118 -15.85 7.80 -6.73
CA THR A 118 -15.03 9.03 -6.65
C THR A 118 -15.77 10.24 -7.21
#